data_AF-A0A4D6M4L2-F1
#
_entry.id   AF-A0A4D6M4L2-F1
#
_cell.length_a   1.000
_cell.length_b   1.000
_cell.length_c   1.000
_cell.angle_alpha   90.00
_cell.angle_beta   90.00
_cell.angle_gamma   90.00
#
_symmetry.space_group_name_H-M   'P 1'
#
loop_
_entity.id
_entity.type
_entity.pdbx_description
1 polymer ?
#
loop_
_entity_poly.entity_id
_entity_poly.type
_entity_poly.pdbx_seq_one_letter_code
_entity_poly.pdbx_strand_id
1 'polypeptide(L)'
;MGTGSASGVKGPEAGLIELSETTVRKDIKINVPESLINSIDNMKPSALVKAMVEFSSKTLLLSRRVDLEVDYDDIKEKHDGLEGELEDLKSCKIKEHINGFQKGVRQASFFYESVDANDVRFDVNKDVVDGVFIDEEESSPEGNGEKEAVDADVGGNKVVAKDIE
;
A
#
# COMPACT_ATOMS: atom_id res chain seq x y z
N MET A 1 63.41 -43.36 22.93
CA MET A 1 63.55 -41.98 22.45
C MET A 1 63.72 -42.04 20.93
N GLY A 2 62.85 -41.53 20.07
CA GLY A 2 61.62 -40.78 20.24
C GLY A 2 60.70 -41.02 19.03
N THR A 3 59.41 -40.99 19.31
CA THR A 3 58.29 -41.01 18.38
C THR A 3 58.21 -39.68 17.62
N GLY A 4 58.10 -39.72 16.29
CA GLY A 4 57.80 -38.57 15.44
C GLY A 4 56.46 -38.76 14.73
N SER A 5 55.46 -37.96 15.11
CA SER A 5 54.11 -37.94 14.53
C SER A 5 54.07 -37.07 13.28
N ALA A 6 53.46 -37.55 12.19
CA ALA A 6 53.05 -36.72 11.05
C ALA A 6 51.57 -36.42 11.18
N SER A 7 51.21 -35.19 11.59
CA SER A 7 49.83 -34.72 11.66
C SER A 7 49.37 -34.21 10.30
N GLY A 8 48.70 -35.05 9.53
CA GLY A 8 47.95 -34.64 8.34
C GLY A 8 46.62 -34.01 8.75
N VAL A 9 46.59 -32.71 9.02
CA VAL A 9 45.33 -31.96 9.17
C VAL A 9 44.82 -31.61 7.78
N LYS A 10 43.75 -32.30 7.37
CA LYS A 10 42.98 -31.99 6.16
C LYS A 10 42.20 -30.71 6.43
N GLY A 11 42.50 -29.64 5.69
CA GLY A 11 41.77 -28.36 5.80
C GLY A 11 40.29 -28.51 5.41
N PRO A 12 39.41 -27.58 5.82
CA PRO A 12 38.00 -27.63 5.47
C PRO A 12 37.85 -27.52 3.95
N GLU A 13 37.22 -28.53 3.37
CA GLU A 13 36.89 -28.62 1.96
C GLU A 13 35.78 -27.60 1.68
N ALA A 14 36.13 -26.51 0.99
CA ALA A 14 35.17 -25.48 0.61
C ALA A 14 34.21 -26.08 -0.44
N GLY A 15 32.95 -26.27 -0.06
CA GLY A 15 31.90 -26.72 -0.98
C GLY A 15 31.64 -25.67 -2.06
N LEU A 16 31.65 -26.10 -3.32
CA LEU A 16 31.27 -25.24 -4.45
C LEU A 16 29.75 -24.97 -4.37
N ILE A 17 29.38 -23.69 -4.49
CA ILE A 17 27.98 -23.28 -4.62
C ILE A 17 27.45 -23.69 -6.00
N GLU A 18 26.33 -24.40 -6.00
CA GLU A 18 25.60 -24.80 -7.21
C GLU A 18 25.03 -23.54 -7.89
N LEU A 19 25.39 -23.32 -9.17
CA LEU A 19 24.89 -22.18 -9.94
C LEU A 19 23.50 -22.52 -10.49
N SER A 20 22.51 -21.69 -10.19
CA SER A 20 21.15 -21.81 -10.74
C SER A 20 21.15 -21.71 -12.27
N GLU A 21 20.27 -22.45 -12.93
CA GLU A 21 20.13 -22.46 -14.39
C GLU A 21 19.63 -21.09 -14.90
N THR A 22 20.51 -20.32 -15.55
CA THR A 22 20.18 -18.99 -16.08
C THR A 22 19.65 -19.09 -17.51
N THR A 23 18.49 -18.50 -17.80
CA THR A 23 17.97 -18.37 -19.16
C THR A 23 18.62 -17.17 -19.87
N VAL A 24 19.44 -17.45 -20.90
CA VAL A 24 20.13 -16.40 -21.68
C VAL A 24 19.27 -15.96 -22.85
N ARG A 25 18.79 -14.71 -22.83
CA ARG A 25 18.13 -14.08 -24.00
C ARG A 25 19.14 -13.79 -25.10
N LYS A 26 18.85 -14.22 -26.34
CA LYS A 26 19.77 -14.11 -27.50
C LYS A 26 19.31 -13.08 -28.54
N ASP A 27 18.16 -12.47 -28.33
CA ASP A 27 17.51 -11.48 -29.19
C ASP A 27 18.01 -10.05 -28.97
N ILE A 28 18.88 -9.83 -27.97
CA ILE A 28 19.42 -8.52 -27.66
C ILE A 28 20.76 -8.32 -28.38
N LYS A 29 20.76 -7.51 -29.44
CA LYS A 29 21.99 -7.09 -30.11
C LYS A 29 22.65 -5.95 -29.31
N ILE A 30 23.79 -6.24 -28.68
CA ILE A 30 24.59 -5.23 -27.99
C ILE A 30 25.74 -4.79 -28.92
N ASN A 31 25.79 -3.52 -29.26
CA ASN A 31 26.91 -2.94 -30.02
C ASN A 31 27.99 -2.46 -29.04
N VAL A 32 29.17 -3.09 -29.07
CA VAL A 32 30.30 -2.69 -28.22
C VAL A 32 31.34 -1.98 -29.09
N PRO A 33 31.62 -0.68 -28.85
CA PRO A 33 32.61 0.04 -29.64
C PRO A 33 34.04 -0.42 -29.30
N GLU A 34 34.94 -0.41 -30.29
CA GLU A 34 36.36 -0.78 -30.11
C GLU A 34 37.06 0.05 -29.03
N SER A 35 36.67 1.32 -28.85
CA SER A 35 37.19 2.17 -27.77
C SER A 35 36.89 1.63 -26.38
N LEU A 36 35.74 0.97 -26.19
CA LEU A 36 35.35 0.36 -24.93
C LEU A 36 36.12 -0.95 -24.68
N ILE A 37 36.34 -1.75 -25.72
CA ILE A 37 37.18 -2.96 -25.66
C ILE A 37 38.60 -2.58 -25.26
N ASN A 38 39.19 -1.60 -25.96
CA ASN A 38 40.52 -1.07 -25.64
C ASN A 38 40.58 -0.50 -24.22
N SER A 39 39.50 0.09 -23.71
CA SER A 39 39.46 0.59 -22.33
C SER A 39 39.48 -0.53 -21.29
N ILE A 40 38.85 -1.68 -21.56
CA ILE A 40 38.83 -2.83 -20.64
C ILE A 40 40.20 -3.50 -20.61
N ASP A 41 40.82 -3.72 -21.77
CA ASP A 41 42.11 -4.41 -21.88
C ASP A 41 43.26 -3.65 -21.21
N ASN A 42 43.15 -2.31 -21.15
CA ASN A 42 44.14 -1.45 -20.50
C ASN A 42 43.84 -1.17 -19.01
N MET A 43 42.75 -1.69 -18.44
CA MET A 43 42.44 -1.52 -17.02
C MET A 43 43.36 -2.36 -16.13
N LYS A 44 43.78 -1.78 -14.99
CA LYS A 44 44.45 -2.56 -13.93
C LYS A 44 43.50 -3.65 -13.40
N PRO A 45 43.98 -4.88 -13.12
CA PRO A 45 43.12 -5.97 -12.64
C PRO A 45 42.26 -5.62 -11.42
N SER A 46 42.78 -4.83 -10.48
CA SER A 46 42.03 -4.40 -9.29
C SER A 46 40.87 -3.44 -9.61
N ALA A 47 41.02 -2.60 -10.64
CA ALA A 47 39.96 -1.71 -11.11
C ALA A 47 38.88 -2.50 -11.87
N LEU A 48 39.28 -3.48 -12.66
CA LEU A 48 38.36 -4.38 -13.35
C LEU A 48 37.48 -5.17 -12.37
N VAL A 49 38.09 -5.79 -11.34
CA VAL A 49 37.33 -6.51 -10.30
C VAL A 49 36.35 -5.58 -9.61
N LYS A 50 36.75 -4.36 -9.27
CA LYS A 50 35.84 -3.36 -8.66
C LYS A 50 34.65 -3.04 -9.56
N ALA A 51 34.89 -2.81 -10.85
CA ALA A 51 33.83 -2.52 -11.82
C ALA A 51 32.88 -3.71 -12.01
N MET A 52 33.42 -4.93 -12.06
CA MET A 52 32.60 -6.16 -12.14
C MET A 52 31.71 -6.34 -10.91
N VAL A 53 32.24 -6.12 -9.70
CA VAL A 53 31.45 -6.22 -8.46
C VAL A 53 30.35 -5.17 -8.41
N GLU A 54 30.66 -3.93 -8.80
CA GLU A 54 29.68 -2.84 -8.86
C GLU A 54 28.58 -3.13 -9.88
N PHE A 55 28.95 -3.61 -11.08
CA PHE A 55 28.00 -4.02 -12.11
C PHE A 55 27.08 -5.13 -11.62
N SER A 56 27.64 -6.20 -11.06
CA SER A 56 26.86 -7.33 -10.54
C SER A 56 25.92 -6.91 -9.41
N SER A 57 26.38 -6.04 -8.52
CA SER A 57 25.55 -5.52 -7.41
C SER A 57 24.36 -4.71 -7.93
N LYS A 58 24.55 -3.86 -8.94
CA LYS A 58 23.46 -3.12 -9.59
C LYS A 58 22.48 -4.05 -10.29
N THR A 59 22.97 -5.06 -11.00
CA THR A 59 22.11 -6.06 -11.66
C THR A 59 21.25 -6.82 -10.65
N LEU A 60 21.82 -7.27 -9.53
CA LEU A 60 21.06 -7.96 -8.47
C LEU A 60 19.96 -7.08 -7.87
N LEU A 61 20.24 -5.79 -7.64
CA LEU A 61 19.23 -4.85 -7.15
C LEU A 61 18.11 -4.62 -8.17
N LEU A 62 18.44 -4.56 -9.46
CA LEU A 62 17.46 -4.42 -10.53
C LEU A 62 16.58 -5.66 -10.64
N SER A 63 17.15 -6.87 -10.62
CA SER A 63 16.39 -8.11 -10.61
C SER A 63 15.38 -8.14 -9.46
N ARG A 64 15.84 -7.88 -8.23
CA ARG A 64 14.95 -7.83 -7.06
C ARG A 64 13.84 -6.79 -7.19
N ARG A 65 14.12 -5.63 -7.80
CA ARG A 65 13.10 -4.59 -8.01
C ARG A 65 12.04 -5.06 -9.02
N VAL A 66 12.45 -5.69 -10.11
CA VAL A 66 11.52 -6.23 -11.11
C VAL A 66 10.64 -7.31 -10.50
N ASP A 67 11.20 -8.21 -9.69
CA ASP A 67 10.41 -9.24 -9.00
C ASP A 67 9.38 -8.61 -8.04
N LEU A 68 9.78 -7.60 -7.26
CA LEU A 68 8.87 -6.88 -6.35
C LEU A 68 7.74 -6.13 -7.09
N GLU A 69 8.03 -5.60 -8.28
CA GLU A 69 7.02 -4.93 -9.12
C GLU A 69 5.93 -5.91 -9.56
N VAL A 70 6.33 -7.11 -10.00
CA VAL A 70 5.40 -8.18 -10.38
C VAL A 70 4.56 -8.62 -9.18
N ASP A 71 5.16 -8.77 -8.00
CA ASP A 71 4.42 -9.07 -6.77
C ASP A 71 3.42 -7.96 -6.39
N TYR A 72 3.77 -6.69 -6.63
CA TYR A 72 2.88 -5.56 -6.36
C TYR A 72 1.65 -5.56 -7.27
N ASP A 73 1.83 -5.81 -8.56
CA ASP A 73 0.72 -5.87 -9.53
C ASP A 73 -0.29 -6.98 -9.16
N ASP A 74 0.18 -8.17 -8.77
CA ASP A 74 -0.68 -9.29 -8.33
C ASP A 74 -1.41 -8.97 -7.01
N ILE A 75 -0.75 -8.33 -6.05
CA ILE A 75 -1.39 -7.90 -4.80
C ILE A 75 -2.45 -6.83 -5.09
N LYS A 76 -2.17 -5.89 -5.97
CA LYS A 76 -3.09 -4.81 -6.35
C LYS A 76 -4.33 -5.37 -7.04
N GLU A 77 -4.17 -6.29 -8.00
CA GLU A 77 -5.30 -6.95 -8.68
C GLU A 77 -6.21 -7.67 -7.67
N LYS A 78 -5.63 -8.39 -6.71
CA LYS A 78 -6.39 -9.05 -5.63
C LYS A 78 -7.12 -8.06 -4.74
N HIS A 79 -6.49 -6.92 -4.42
CA HIS A 79 -7.11 -5.88 -3.61
C HIS A 79 -8.34 -5.30 -4.32
N ASP A 80 -8.20 -4.93 -5.59
CA ASP A 80 -9.30 -4.39 -6.41
C ASP A 80 -10.46 -5.41 -6.52
N GLY A 81 -10.15 -6.70 -6.66
CA GLY A 81 -11.15 -7.78 -6.65
C GLY A 81 -11.90 -7.89 -5.32
N LEU A 82 -11.18 -7.86 -4.19
CA LEU A 82 -11.79 -7.92 -2.85
C LEU A 82 -12.63 -6.68 -2.53
N GLU A 83 -12.24 -5.50 -3.03
CA GLU A 83 -13.00 -4.26 -2.87
C GLU A 83 -14.39 -4.38 -3.52
N GLY A 84 -14.45 -4.91 -4.75
CA GLY A 84 -15.73 -5.16 -5.44
C GLY A 84 -16.62 -6.17 -4.71
N GLU A 85 -16.04 -7.30 -4.25
CA GLU A 85 -16.80 -8.30 -3.47
C GLU A 85 -17.35 -7.72 -2.16
N LEU A 86 -16.61 -6.80 -1.51
CA LEU A 86 -17.04 -6.14 -0.29
C LEU A 86 -18.22 -5.19 -0.54
N GLU A 87 -18.20 -4.42 -1.64
CA GLU A 87 -19.32 -3.55 -2.04
C GLU A 87 -20.58 -4.36 -2.35
N ASP A 88 -20.44 -5.44 -3.11
CA ASP A 88 -21.54 -6.35 -3.45
C ASP A 88 -22.16 -6.98 -2.20
N LEU A 89 -21.30 -7.43 -1.26
CA LEU A 89 -21.73 -7.99 0.00
C LEU A 89 -22.47 -6.95 0.85
N LYS A 90 -21.94 -5.73 0.94
CA LYS A 90 -22.57 -4.60 1.65
C LYS A 90 -23.96 -4.32 1.07
N SER A 91 -24.09 -4.23 -0.25
CA SER A 91 -25.36 -4.05 -0.96
C SER A 91 -26.35 -5.19 -0.66
N CYS A 92 -25.89 -6.45 -0.71
CA CYS A 92 -26.72 -7.61 -0.38
C CYS A 92 -27.25 -7.56 1.06
N LYS A 93 -26.40 -7.21 2.03
CA LYS A 93 -26.79 -7.12 3.44
C LYS A 93 -27.81 -6.02 3.71
N ILE A 94 -27.59 -4.83 3.14
CA ILE A 94 -28.55 -3.72 3.23
C ILE A 94 -29.90 -4.13 2.64
N LYS A 95 -29.89 -4.72 1.44
CA LYS A 95 -31.10 -5.19 0.75
C LYS A 95 -31.86 -6.25 1.55
N GLU A 96 -31.15 -7.21 2.14
CA GLU A 96 -31.74 -8.25 2.99
C GLU A 96 -32.44 -7.63 4.20
N HIS A 97 -31.78 -6.68 4.88
CA HIS A 97 -32.33 -5.99 6.05
C HIS A 97 -33.59 -5.17 5.69
N ILE A 98 -33.53 -4.37 4.63
CA ILE A 98 -34.68 -3.58 4.14
C ILE A 98 -35.86 -4.50 3.83
N ASN A 99 -35.62 -5.59 3.10
CA ASN A 99 -36.67 -6.55 2.77
C ASN A 99 -37.24 -7.24 4.03
N GLY A 100 -36.39 -7.57 5.00
CA GLY A 100 -36.80 -8.13 6.29
C GLY A 100 -37.71 -7.18 7.08
N PHE A 101 -37.32 -5.90 7.18
CA PHE A 101 -38.12 -4.87 7.82
C PHE A 101 -39.47 -4.67 7.13
N GLN A 102 -39.48 -4.50 5.81
CA GLN A 102 -40.72 -4.35 5.03
C GLN A 102 -41.64 -5.57 5.15
N LYS A 103 -41.09 -6.78 5.26
CA LYS A 103 -41.88 -7.99 5.57
C LYS A 103 -42.55 -7.88 6.94
N GLY A 104 -41.83 -7.43 7.96
CA GLY A 104 -42.38 -7.20 9.30
C GLY A 104 -43.50 -6.16 9.31
N VAL A 105 -43.33 -5.04 8.59
CA VAL A 105 -44.37 -4.00 8.47
C VAL A 105 -45.64 -4.55 7.80
N ARG A 106 -45.50 -5.34 6.71
CA ARG A 106 -46.65 -6.01 6.07
C ARG A 106 -47.34 -6.99 7.02
N GLN A 107 -46.59 -7.73 7.83
CA GLN A 107 -47.18 -8.60 8.85
C GLN A 107 -47.97 -7.79 9.89
N ALA A 108 -47.43 -6.65 10.36
CA ALA A 108 -48.15 -5.77 11.29
C ALA A 108 -49.43 -5.20 10.68
N SER A 109 -49.39 -4.74 9.43
CA SER A 109 -50.55 -4.25 8.67
C SER A 109 -51.67 -5.29 8.56
N PHE A 110 -51.32 -6.57 8.46
CA PHE A 110 -52.31 -7.65 8.45
C PHE A 110 -53.05 -7.81 9.79
N PHE A 111 -52.37 -7.62 10.92
CA PHE A 111 -52.96 -7.78 12.26
C PHE A 111 -53.63 -6.50 12.80
N TYR A 112 -53.19 -5.33 12.33
CA TYR A 112 -53.66 -4.03 12.80
C TYR A 112 -54.17 -3.19 11.63
N GLU A 113 -55.48 -3.01 11.56
CA GLU A 113 -56.15 -2.22 10.51
C GLU A 113 -55.73 -0.73 10.51
N SER A 114 -55.14 -0.26 11.62
CA SER A 114 -54.57 1.09 11.75
C SER A 114 -53.16 1.25 11.15
N VAL A 115 -52.53 0.16 10.71
CA VAL A 115 -51.17 0.16 10.16
C VAL A 115 -51.24 0.02 8.63
N ASP A 116 -50.90 1.08 7.91
CA ASP A 116 -50.68 1.04 6.46
C ASP A 116 -49.20 0.75 6.17
N ALA A 117 -48.93 -0.30 5.39
CA ALA A 117 -47.58 -0.69 5.03
C ALA A 117 -46.87 0.30 4.09
N ASN A 118 -47.61 1.24 3.49
CA ASN A 118 -47.07 2.31 2.65
C ASN A 118 -47.00 3.66 3.38
N ASP A 119 -47.29 3.69 4.67
CA ASP A 119 -47.20 4.91 5.48
C ASP A 119 -45.73 5.39 5.56
N VAL A 120 -45.51 6.69 5.34
CA VAL A 120 -44.18 7.33 5.39
C VAL A 120 -43.46 7.10 6.71
N ARG A 121 -44.20 6.82 7.80
CA ARG A 121 -43.65 6.49 9.12
C ARG A 121 -42.83 5.19 9.14
N PHE A 122 -42.94 4.36 8.11
CA PHE A 122 -42.14 3.15 7.92
C PHE A 122 -41.14 3.25 6.75
N ASP A 123 -40.92 4.44 6.20
CA ASP A 123 -39.88 4.63 5.18
C ASP A 123 -38.51 4.51 5.84
N VAL A 124 -37.75 3.49 5.42
CA VAL A 124 -36.42 3.17 5.96
C VAL A 124 -35.36 4.22 5.60
N ASN A 125 -35.64 5.12 4.65
CA ASN A 125 -34.73 6.20 4.26
C ASN A 125 -35.04 7.52 4.99
N LYS A 126 -36.04 7.53 5.87
CA LYS A 126 -36.41 8.69 6.69
C LYS A 126 -35.97 8.47 8.13
N ASP A 127 -35.38 9.50 8.71
CA ASP A 127 -35.04 9.58 10.13
C ASP A 127 -36.04 10.49 10.86
N VAL A 128 -36.08 10.41 12.20
CA VAL A 128 -36.92 11.27 13.04
C VAL A 128 -36.06 12.15 13.92
N VAL A 129 -35.98 13.43 13.58
CA VAL A 129 -35.26 14.46 14.35
C VAL A 129 -36.27 15.48 14.87
N ASP A 130 -36.26 15.70 16.19
CA ASP A 130 -37.20 16.59 16.88
C ASP A 130 -38.69 16.33 16.54
N GLY A 131 -39.04 15.08 16.25
CA GLY A 131 -40.39 14.65 15.89
C GLY A 131 -40.80 14.91 14.43
N VAL A 132 -39.86 15.34 13.58
CA VAL A 132 -40.05 15.57 12.15
C VAL A 132 -39.34 14.48 11.34
N PHE A 133 -40.00 13.98 10.29
CA PHE A 133 -39.39 13.07 9.33
C PHE A 133 -38.50 13.84 8.37
N ILE A 134 -37.22 13.52 8.37
CA ILE A 134 -36.22 14.11 7.47
C ILE A 134 -35.51 13.00 6.69
N ASP A 135 -35.03 13.29 5.49
CA ASP A 135 -34.25 12.32 4.73
C ASP A 135 -32.96 11.98 5.47
N GLU A 136 -32.54 10.72 5.45
CA GLU A 136 -31.34 10.24 6.16
C GLU A 136 -30.07 11.02 5.74
N GLU A 137 -30.01 11.44 4.47
CA GLU A 137 -28.95 12.29 3.94
C GLU A 137 -28.95 13.72 4.51
N GLU A 138 -30.10 14.21 4.97
CA GLU A 138 -30.25 15.51 5.64
C GLU A 138 -30.15 15.41 7.16
N SER A 139 -30.31 14.21 7.75
CA SER A 139 -30.27 13.98 9.20
C SER A 139 -28.86 13.78 9.75
N SER A 140 -27.91 13.40 8.90
CA SER A 140 -26.53 13.21 9.30
C SER A 140 -25.91 14.56 9.70
N PRO A 141 -25.41 14.72 10.95
CA PRO A 141 -24.63 15.87 11.32
C PRO A 141 -23.24 15.73 10.68
N GLU A 142 -23.14 16.01 9.39
CA GLU A 142 -21.86 16.20 8.72
C GLU A 142 -21.34 17.59 9.12
N GLY A 143 -20.97 17.68 10.40
CA GLY A 143 -20.25 18.79 10.98
C GLY A 143 -18.88 18.84 10.34
N ASN A 144 -18.74 19.72 9.36
CA ASN A 144 -17.49 20.28 8.92
C ASN A 144 -16.60 20.59 10.14
N GLY A 145 -15.61 19.74 10.36
CA GLY A 145 -14.46 20.07 11.20
C GLY A 145 -13.56 21.12 10.56
N GLU A 146 -14.11 22.18 9.97
CA GLU A 146 -13.37 23.40 9.69
C GLU A 146 -13.26 24.16 11.01
N LYS A 147 -12.13 23.95 11.67
CA LYS A 147 -11.65 24.85 12.71
C LYS A 147 -11.25 26.15 12.01
N GLU A 148 -12.24 27.02 11.82
CA GLU A 148 -12.04 28.40 11.44
C GLU A 148 -11.21 29.07 12.55
N ALA A 149 -9.89 29.15 12.36
CA ALA A 149 -9.03 29.95 13.21
C ALA A 149 -9.09 31.41 12.72
N VAL A 150 -10.13 32.11 13.17
CA VAL A 150 -10.18 33.57 13.28
C VAL A 150 -10.02 33.86 14.78
N ASP A 151 -9.17 34.75 15.29
CA ASP A 151 -8.72 36.00 14.72
C ASP A 151 -7.53 36.61 15.51
N ALA A 152 -6.92 37.60 14.86
CA ALA A 152 -6.27 38.81 15.38
C ALA A 152 -5.01 38.76 16.28
N ASP A 153 -3.88 39.05 15.63
CA ASP A 153 -3.03 40.23 15.86
C ASP A 153 -3.00 40.90 17.25
N VAL A 154 -1.83 40.88 17.90
CA VAL A 154 -1.34 41.99 18.73
C VAL A 154 0.12 42.26 18.39
N GLY A 155 0.35 43.20 17.48
CA GLY A 155 1.00 44.45 17.88
C GLY A 155 2.52 44.40 17.99
N GLY A 156 3.19 44.58 16.85
CA GLY A 156 4.54 45.13 16.84
C GLY A 156 4.53 46.59 17.31
N ASN A 157 5.34 46.93 18.32
CA ASN A 157 5.95 48.25 18.37
C ASN A 157 7.38 48.21 18.92
N LYS A 158 8.26 48.88 18.18
CA LYS A 158 9.70 49.04 18.39
C LYS A 158 9.96 50.22 19.32
N VAL A 159 10.85 50.00 20.29
CA VAL A 159 11.84 50.93 20.89
C VAL A 159 11.31 52.19 21.58
N VAL A 160 11.58 52.30 22.89
CA VAL A 160 12.42 53.38 23.46
C VAL A 160 13.16 52.83 24.68
N ALA A 161 14.48 52.65 24.59
CA ALA A 161 15.35 52.55 25.75
C ALA A 161 15.91 53.95 26.06
N LYS A 162 15.59 54.41 27.26
CA LYS A 162 16.19 55.50 28.04
C LYS A 162 16.16 54.94 29.46
N ASP A 163 17.21 54.90 30.28
CA ASP A 163 18.31 55.84 30.41
C ASP A 163 19.30 55.30 31.49
N ILE A 164 20.56 55.81 31.47
CA ILE A 164 21.49 56.04 32.62
C ILE A 164 22.11 54.77 33.27
N GLU A 165 23.43 54.59 33.45
CA GLU A 165 24.57 55.45 33.84
C GLU A 165 25.88 55.00 33.17
#